data_AF-A0A4U0TZN7-F1
#
_entry.id   AF-A0A4U0TZN7-F1
#
_cell.length_a   1.000
_cell.length_b   1.000
_cell.length_c   1.000
_cell.angle_alpha   90.00
_cell.angle_beta   90.00
_cell.angle_gamma   90.00
#
_symmetry.space_group_name_H-M   'P 1'
#
loop_
_entity.id
_entity.type
_entity.pdbx_description
1 polymer ?
#
loop_
_entity_poly.entity_id
_entity_poly.type
_entity_poly.pdbx_seq_one_letter_code
_entity_poly.pdbx_strand_id
1 'polypeptide(L)'
;MVFIDEQDEFSPDNWLRRRDKLIRLTSRHSLNAEAQLTALYNGGLKMPMSCTTCETTAQSRDSSVTFHTLEVVGDGKTLTPSINELKDKFGPINIPVSLACDGGGRGEFKLITKSKGFSWESGATGCGYWKGPLLRDVPLAAGVKEGKHTDEGKQRWVTFKAADEPSEGKCEICIPLDYALDPAND
;
A
#
# COMPACT_ATOMS: atom_id res chain seq x y z
N MET A 1 -17.98 11.11 9.66
CA MET A 1 -17.12 12.33 9.77
C MET A 1 -15.67 11.86 9.85
N VAL A 2 -14.63 12.69 9.60
CA VAL A 2 -13.22 12.27 9.76
C VAL A 2 -12.63 12.97 10.99
N PHE A 3 -12.24 12.21 12.01
CA PHE A 3 -11.77 12.71 13.31
C PHE A 3 -10.77 11.72 13.96
N ILE A 4 -10.09 12.11 15.03
CA ILE A 4 -9.22 11.20 15.81
C ILE A 4 -10.14 10.31 16.65
N ASP A 5 -10.14 9.01 16.40
CA ASP A 5 -10.92 8.04 17.16
C ASP A 5 -10.42 7.99 18.61
N GLU A 6 -11.32 7.94 19.59
CA GLU A 6 -10.96 7.81 21.01
C GLU A 6 -10.06 6.58 21.26
N GLN A 7 -10.21 5.52 20.47
CA GLN A 7 -9.35 4.33 20.54
C GLN A 7 -7.91 4.60 20.10
N ASP A 8 -7.69 5.62 19.26
CA ASP A 8 -6.37 5.99 18.76
C ASP A 8 -5.67 7.00 19.68
N GLU A 9 -6.37 7.70 20.58
CA GLU A 9 -5.81 8.76 21.47
C GLU A 9 -4.58 8.29 22.26
N PHE A 10 -4.60 7.05 22.74
CA PHE A 10 -3.52 6.42 23.50
C PHE A 10 -2.66 5.45 22.66
N SER A 11 -2.79 5.51 21.33
CA SER A 11 -1.99 4.73 20.41
C SER A 11 -0.84 5.56 19.84
N PRO A 12 0.21 4.93 19.29
CA PRO A 12 1.25 5.62 18.53
C PRO A 12 0.73 6.38 17.29
N ASP A 13 -0.51 6.09 16.86
CA ASP A 13 -1.21 6.69 15.72
C ASP A 13 -2.22 7.78 16.14
N ASN A 14 -2.07 8.38 17.33
CA ASN A 14 -3.03 9.36 17.90
C ASN A 14 -3.22 10.67 17.11
N TRP A 15 -2.45 10.87 16.04
CA TRP A 15 -2.55 11.99 15.12
C TRP A 15 -3.38 11.66 13.88
N LEU A 16 -3.61 10.37 13.60
CA LEU A 16 -4.33 9.92 12.42
C LEU A 16 -5.84 10.06 12.58
N ARG A 17 -6.44 10.83 11.68
CA ARG A 17 -7.90 10.96 11.62
C ARG A 17 -8.50 9.84 10.78
N ARG A 18 -9.54 9.20 11.29
CA ARG A 18 -10.23 8.07 10.66
C ARG A 18 -11.73 8.34 10.54
N ARG A 19 -12.42 7.55 9.71
CA ARG A 19 -13.90 7.55 9.74
C ARG A 19 -14.40 6.65 10.86
N ASP A 20 -15.46 7.12 11.49
CA ASP A 20 -16.30 6.39 12.45
C ASP A 20 -16.86 5.07 11.95
N LYS A 21 -16.99 4.89 10.63
CA LYS A 21 -17.69 3.75 10.03
C LYS A 21 -16.79 2.56 9.68
N LEU A 22 -15.51 2.60 10.01
CA LEU A 22 -14.61 1.45 9.80
C LEU A 22 -14.86 0.39 10.88
N ILE A 23 -14.90 -0.88 10.46
CA ILE A 23 -15.06 -2.01 11.38
C ILE A 23 -13.66 -2.45 11.80
N ARG A 24 -13.28 -2.16 13.06
CA ARG A 24 -11.97 -2.56 13.60
C ARG A 24 -11.93 -4.08 13.85
N LEU A 25 -10.88 -4.72 13.35
CA LEU A 25 -10.62 -6.15 13.50
C LEU A 25 -9.52 -6.46 14.53
N THR A 26 -8.67 -5.48 14.82
CA THR A 26 -7.70 -5.50 15.91
C THR A 26 -8.14 -4.57 17.05
N SER A 27 -7.65 -4.85 18.27
CA SER A 27 -8.12 -4.18 19.48
C SER A 27 -7.83 -2.68 19.53
N ARG A 28 -6.60 -2.26 19.21
CA ARG A 28 -6.21 -0.83 19.18
C ARG A 28 -5.15 -0.53 18.12
N HIS A 29 -3.99 -1.18 18.23
CA HIS A 29 -2.83 -0.94 17.37
C HIS A 29 -2.08 -2.26 17.11
N SER A 30 -1.59 -2.53 15.91
CA SER A 30 -1.75 -1.76 14.66
C SER A 30 -3.22 -1.74 14.18
N LEU A 31 -3.61 -0.73 13.38
CA LEU A 31 -5.00 -0.67 12.89
C LEU A 31 -5.18 -1.59 11.69
N ASN A 32 -6.02 -2.61 11.89
CA ASN A 32 -6.64 -3.39 10.83
C ASN A 32 -8.16 -3.19 10.91
N ALA A 33 -8.73 -2.63 9.86
CA ALA A 33 -10.16 -2.38 9.77
C ALA A 33 -10.67 -2.49 8.33
N GLU A 34 -11.91 -2.93 8.20
CA GLU A 34 -12.58 -3.07 6.91
C GLU A 34 -13.75 -2.10 6.75
N ALA A 35 -14.19 -1.95 5.50
CA ALA A 35 -15.35 -1.15 5.17
C ALA A 35 -16.66 -1.88 5.52
N GLN A 36 -17.69 -1.12 5.93
CA GLN A 36 -19.05 -1.65 5.95
C GLN A 36 -19.50 -2.01 4.52
N LEU A 37 -20.00 -3.23 4.31
CA LEU A 37 -20.38 -3.75 2.99
C LEU A 37 -21.35 -2.85 2.23
N THR A 38 -22.40 -2.34 2.90
CA THR A 38 -23.36 -1.43 2.26
C THR A 38 -22.70 -0.11 1.83
N ALA A 39 -21.74 0.39 2.60
CA ALA A 39 -21.00 1.60 2.25
C ALA A 39 -20.00 1.35 1.10
N LEU A 40 -19.35 0.19 1.10
CA LEU A 40 -18.49 -0.29 0.01
C LEU A 40 -19.27 -0.40 -1.30
N TYR A 41 -20.40 -1.12 -1.27
CA TYR A 41 -21.28 -1.29 -2.44
C TYR A 41 -21.80 0.04 -2.97
N ASN A 42 -22.35 0.90 -2.09
CA ASN A 42 -22.87 2.20 -2.49
C ASN A 42 -21.79 3.19 -2.96
N GLY A 43 -20.54 3.02 -2.50
CA GLY A 43 -19.41 3.83 -2.92
C GLY A 43 -18.98 3.56 -4.36
N GLY A 44 -19.22 2.33 -4.85
CA GLY A 44 -18.84 1.90 -6.19
C GLY A 44 -17.36 2.14 -6.51
N LEU A 45 -17.06 2.49 -7.76
CA LEU A 45 -15.69 2.77 -8.24
C LEU A 45 -15.08 4.05 -7.64
N LYS A 46 -15.88 4.92 -7.00
CA LYS A 46 -15.45 6.20 -6.43
C LYS A 46 -15.56 6.19 -4.91
N MET A 47 -15.28 5.05 -4.31
CA MET A 47 -15.31 4.93 -2.86
C MET A 47 -14.31 5.91 -2.24
N PRO A 48 -14.73 6.76 -1.29
CA PRO A 48 -13.79 7.63 -0.60
C PRO A 48 -12.72 6.79 0.11
N MET A 49 -11.44 7.10 -0.08
CA MET A 49 -10.32 6.37 0.57
C MET A 49 -10.47 6.29 2.10
N SER A 50 -11.10 7.30 2.73
CA SER A 50 -11.41 7.28 4.16
C SER A 50 -12.39 6.17 4.60
N CYS A 51 -13.02 5.48 3.65
CA CYS A 51 -13.91 4.34 3.89
C CYS A 51 -13.30 3.00 3.48
N THR A 52 -12.16 2.98 2.79
CA THR A 52 -11.55 1.74 2.32
C THR A 52 -10.88 1.00 3.48
N THR A 53 -10.64 -0.28 3.26
CA THR A 53 -9.84 -1.14 4.14
C THR A 53 -8.54 -0.45 4.55
N CYS A 54 -8.22 -0.55 5.84
CA CYS A 54 -6.97 -0.11 6.43
C CYS A 54 -6.29 -1.35 7.01
N GLU A 55 -5.09 -1.64 6.54
CA GLU A 55 -4.24 -2.69 7.06
C GLU A 55 -2.88 -2.06 7.37
N THR A 56 -2.43 -2.22 8.61
CA THR A 56 -1.14 -1.71 9.06
C THR A 56 -0.48 -2.78 9.91
N THR A 57 0.82 -2.95 9.72
CA THR A 57 1.66 -3.91 10.45
C THR A 57 2.45 -3.23 11.58
N ALA A 58 2.54 -1.89 11.55
CA ALA A 58 3.33 -1.07 12.47
C ALA A 58 2.70 0.32 12.69
N GLN A 59 3.38 1.13 13.51
CA GLN A 59 3.10 2.55 13.67
C GLN A 59 3.19 3.29 12.33
N SER A 60 2.19 4.11 12.06
CA SER A 60 2.21 5.02 10.92
C SER A 60 3.21 6.15 11.19
N ARG A 61 4.12 6.38 10.24
CA ARG A 61 5.06 7.50 10.35
C ARG A 61 4.35 8.80 9.99
N ASP A 62 4.35 9.75 10.91
CA ASP A 62 4.07 11.15 10.58
C ASP A 62 5.29 11.69 9.82
N SER A 63 5.18 11.71 8.49
CA SER A 63 6.22 12.24 7.62
C SER A 63 5.65 13.37 6.77
N SER A 64 6.27 14.54 6.88
CA SER A 64 5.97 15.64 5.99
C SER A 64 6.43 15.27 4.58
N VAL A 65 5.49 15.30 3.63
CA VAL A 65 5.73 15.08 2.20
C VAL A 65 6.89 15.92 1.67
N THR A 66 7.13 17.09 2.26
CA THR A 66 8.19 18.03 1.88
C THR A 66 9.59 17.45 2.06
N PHE A 67 9.80 16.63 3.10
CA PHE A 67 11.11 16.07 3.42
C PHE A 67 11.23 14.59 3.04
N HIS A 68 10.17 14.02 2.47
CA HIS A 68 10.17 12.62 2.07
C HIS A 68 10.97 12.45 0.77
N THR A 69 11.89 11.48 0.80
CA THR A 69 12.69 11.07 -0.34
C THR A 69 12.50 9.59 -0.59
N LEU A 70 12.64 9.19 -1.85
CA LEU A 70 12.62 7.79 -2.27
C LEU A 70 14.04 7.38 -2.64
N GLU A 71 14.60 6.35 -2.02
CA GLU A 71 15.87 5.76 -2.45
C GLU A 71 15.60 4.67 -3.51
N VAL A 72 16.18 4.82 -4.69
CA VAL A 72 16.07 3.88 -5.81
C VAL A 72 17.46 3.40 -6.18
N VAL A 73 17.72 2.12 -5.99
CA VAL A 73 19.03 1.49 -6.27
C VAL A 73 18.87 0.48 -7.40
N GLY A 74 19.62 0.64 -8.48
CA GLY A 74 19.59 -0.25 -9.64
C GLY A 74 20.87 -0.16 -10.46
N ASP A 75 21.37 -1.31 -10.92
CA ASP A 75 22.52 -1.45 -11.84
C ASP A 75 23.74 -0.57 -11.47
N GLY A 76 24.06 -0.50 -10.17
CA GLY A 76 25.22 0.25 -9.64
C GLY A 76 25.02 1.76 -9.51
N LYS A 77 23.80 2.26 -9.76
CA LYS A 77 23.42 3.67 -9.58
C LYS A 77 22.36 3.79 -8.49
N THR A 78 22.47 4.86 -7.71
CA THR A 78 21.50 5.23 -6.68
C THR A 78 20.90 6.60 -7.03
N LEU A 79 19.57 6.69 -6.98
CA LEU A 79 18.83 7.94 -7.03
C LEU A 79 18.11 8.15 -5.70
N THR A 80 18.04 9.41 -5.27
CA THR A 80 17.31 9.77 -4.04
C THR A 80 16.37 10.96 -4.29
N PRO A 81 15.42 10.86 -5.26
CA PRO A 81 14.53 11.97 -5.56
C PRO A 81 13.60 12.31 -4.39
N SER A 82 13.36 13.60 -4.19
CA SER A 82 12.25 14.09 -3.39
C SER A 82 10.90 13.84 -4.09
N ILE A 83 9.80 13.89 -3.34
CA ILE A 83 8.45 13.79 -3.91
C ILE A 83 8.19 14.86 -4.98
N ASN A 84 8.72 16.08 -4.82
CA ASN A 84 8.55 17.14 -5.82
C ASN A 84 9.31 16.82 -7.10
N GLU A 85 10.55 16.34 -7.01
CA GLU A 85 11.30 15.90 -8.18
C GLU A 85 10.63 14.74 -8.91
N LEU A 86 9.99 13.80 -8.19
CA LEU A 86 9.21 12.73 -8.83
C LEU A 86 8.04 13.31 -9.64
N LYS A 87 7.34 14.30 -9.10
CA LYS A 87 6.21 14.96 -9.79
C LYS A 87 6.65 15.78 -11.00
N ASP A 88 7.81 16.42 -10.91
CA ASP A 88 8.32 17.29 -11.98
C ASP A 88 8.98 16.49 -13.11
N LYS A 89 9.66 15.38 -12.79
CA LYS A 89 10.40 14.57 -13.77
C LYS A 89 9.52 13.58 -14.51
N PHE A 90 8.46 13.06 -13.89
CA PHE A 90 7.67 11.97 -14.43
C PHE A 90 6.21 12.39 -14.64
N GLY A 91 5.67 12.08 -15.83
CA GLY A 91 4.27 12.34 -16.15
C GLY A 91 3.34 11.42 -15.34
N PRO A 92 2.29 11.94 -14.70
CA PRO A 92 1.38 11.10 -13.92
C PRO A 92 0.32 10.44 -14.79
N ILE A 93 0.00 9.18 -14.49
CA ILE A 93 -1.26 8.54 -14.89
C ILE A 93 -2.30 8.69 -13.78
N ASN A 94 -3.58 8.40 -14.08
CA ASN A 94 -4.65 8.39 -13.09
C ASN A 94 -5.65 7.27 -13.43
N ILE A 95 -5.57 6.16 -12.71
CA ILE A 95 -6.30 4.92 -13.03
C ILE A 95 -7.11 4.43 -11.83
N PRO A 96 -8.29 3.82 -12.05
CA PRO A 96 -9.03 3.17 -10.99
C PRO A 96 -8.41 1.81 -10.68
N VAL A 97 -7.93 1.62 -9.45
CA VAL A 97 -7.38 0.33 -8.99
C VAL A 97 -8.19 -0.15 -7.78
N SER A 98 -8.60 -1.41 -7.83
CA SER A 98 -9.18 -2.10 -6.69
C SER A 98 -8.09 -2.83 -5.94
N LEU A 99 -7.93 -2.52 -4.65
CA LEU A 99 -7.05 -3.24 -3.75
C LEU A 99 -7.90 -4.13 -2.84
N ALA A 100 -7.47 -5.38 -2.65
CA ALA A 100 -8.09 -6.33 -1.74
C ALA A 100 -7.01 -6.98 -0.88
N CYS A 101 -7.31 -7.18 0.40
CA CYS A 101 -6.46 -7.92 1.33
C CYS A 101 -6.56 -9.43 1.03
N ASP A 102 -5.43 -10.14 1.09
CA ASP A 102 -5.37 -11.60 0.97
C ASP A 102 -6.21 -12.33 2.03
N GLY A 103 -6.44 -11.65 3.15
CA GLY A 103 -7.22 -12.12 4.28
C GLY A 103 -8.73 -12.00 4.09
N GLY A 104 -9.22 -11.32 3.05
CA GLY A 104 -10.67 -11.16 2.83
C GLY A 104 -11.43 -12.49 2.88
N GLY A 105 -12.52 -12.55 3.65
CA GLY A 105 -13.30 -13.78 3.86
C GLY A 105 -12.68 -14.79 4.83
N ARG A 106 -11.56 -14.47 5.50
CA ARG A 106 -10.94 -15.37 6.50
C ARG A 106 -11.86 -15.65 7.69
N GLY A 107 -12.78 -14.74 8.02
CA GLY A 107 -13.82 -14.95 9.03
C GLY A 107 -14.72 -16.14 8.70
N GLU A 108 -15.19 -16.23 7.46
CA GLU A 108 -16.00 -17.35 6.96
C GLU A 108 -15.20 -18.67 7.01
N PHE A 109 -13.95 -18.65 6.58
CA PHE A 109 -13.06 -19.82 6.65
C PHE A 109 -12.89 -20.34 8.09
N LYS A 110 -12.81 -19.43 9.06
CA LYS A 110 -12.66 -19.76 10.49
C LYS A 110 -13.88 -20.41 11.14
N LEU A 111 -15.06 -20.29 10.53
CA LEU A 111 -16.24 -21.05 10.97
C LEU A 111 -16.06 -22.56 10.73
N ILE A 112 -15.24 -22.94 9.75
CA ILE A 112 -14.97 -24.33 9.39
C ILE A 112 -13.73 -24.86 10.09
N THR A 113 -12.63 -24.10 10.08
CA THR A 113 -11.37 -24.54 10.69
C THR A 113 -10.53 -23.38 11.24
N LYS A 114 -9.83 -23.63 12.35
CA LYS A 114 -8.98 -22.60 12.97
C LYS A 114 -7.80 -22.24 12.05
N SER A 115 -7.62 -20.95 11.79
CA SER A 115 -6.49 -20.39 11.04
C SER A 115 -5.80 -19.26 11.81
N LYS A 116 -4.57 -18.92 11.40
CA LYS A 116 -3.81 -17.79 11.97
C LYS A 116 -4.31 -16.44 11.44
N GLY A 117 -4.07 -15.37 12.20
CA GLY A 117 -4.48 -14.00 11.87
C GLY A 117 -5.86 -13.64 12.41
N PHE A 118 -6.31 -12.40 12.21
CA PHE A 118 -7.64 -11.91 12.62
C PHE A 118 -8.70 -12.22 11.55
N SER A 119 -9.99 -12.07 11.88
CA SER A 119 -11.11 -12.46 11.02
C SER A 119 -11.54 -11.27 10.16
N TRP A 120 -11.12 -11.22 8.91
CA TRP A 120 -11.70 -10.33 7.91
C TRP A 120 -13.01 -10.89 7.40
N GLU A 121 -14.01 -10.05 7.22
CA GLU A 121 -15.21 -10.40 6.47
C GLU A 121 -14.99 -10.06 4.99
N SER A 122 -16.08 -9.85 4.24
CA SER A 122 -16.01 -9.52 2.80
C SER A 122 -15.72 -8.04 2.53
N GLY A 123 -15.49 -7.23 3.58
CA GLY A 123 -15.26 -5.78 3.49
C GLY A 123 -13.80 -5.39 3.22
N ALA A 124 -12.89 -6.37 3.14
CA ALA A 124 -11.45 -6.19 3.01
C ALA A 124 -10.99 -5.79 1.59
N THR A 125 -11.74 -4.90 0.93
CA THR A 125 -11.46 -4.41 -0.43
C THR A 125 -11.92 -2.97 -0.61
N GLY A 126 -11.36 -2.27 -1.59
CA GLY A 126 -11.76 -0.92 -1.96
C GLY A 126 -11.20 -0.49 -3.31
N CYS A 127 -11.94 0.35 -4.02
CA CYS A 127 -11.53 0.90 -5.31
C CYS A 127 -11.41 2.42 -5.23
N GLY A 128 -10.29 2.95 -5.71
CA GLY A 128 -10.00 4.37 -5.77
C GLY A 128 -9.20 4.72 -7.02
N TYR A 129 -9.14 6.01 -7.33
CA TYR A 129 -8.27 6.52 -8.38
C TYR A 129 -6.88 6.79 -7.82
N TRP A 130 -5.88 6.16 -8.42
CA TRP A 130 -4.48 6.28 -8.04
C TRP A 130 -3.76 7.14 -9.06
N LYS A 131 -3.19 8.24 -8.58
CA LYS A 131 -2.45 9.19 -9.40
C LYS A 131 -0.99 9.20 -9.02
N GLY A 132 -0.13 8.90 -9.98
CA GLY A 132 1.31 8.83 -9.79
C GLY A 132 2.04 8.58 -11.11
N PRO A 133 3.38 8.63 -11.10
CA PRO A 133 4.17 8.22 -12.25
C PRO A 133 4.01 6.71 -12.49
N LEU A 134 4.29 6.26 -13.71
CA LEU A 134 4.44 4.83 -14.00
C LEU A 134 5.61 4.27 -13.20
N LEU A 135 5.44 3.07 -12.63
CA LEU A 135 6.51 2.40 -11.89
C LEU A 135 7.71 2.19 -12.81
N ARG A 136 7.49 1.81 -14.06
CA ARG A 136 8.52 1.58 -15.08
C ARG A 136 9.54 2.70 -15.18
N ASP A 137 9.10 3.95 -15.16
CA ASP A 137 9.96 5.09 -15.49
C ASP A 137 11.04 5.33 -14.41
N VAL A 138 10.75 4.94 -13.17
CA VAL A 138 11.62 5.20 -12.02
C VAL A 138 12.88 4.31 -12.04
N PRO A 139 12.80 2.97 -12.17
CA PRO A 139 13.97 2.12 -12.38
C PRO A 139 14.77 2.46 -13.65
N LEU A 140 14.09 2.83 -14.74
CA LEU A 140 14.79 3.24 -15.97
C LEU A 140 15.62 4.51 -15.75
N ALA A 141 15.09 5.51 -15.05
CA ALA A 141 15.84 6.69 -14.65
C ALA A 141 17.03 6.34 -13.72
N ALA A 142 16.85 5.32 -12.88
CA ALA A 142 17.89 4.76 -12.03
C ALA A 142 18.94 3.92 -12.79
N GLY A 143 18.82 3.79 -14.11
CA GLY A 143 19.84 3.16 -14.96
C GLY A 143 19.60 1.68 -15.27
N VAL A 144 18.45 1.12 -14.87
CA VAL A 144 18.03 -0.20 -15.32
C VAL A 144 17.83 -0.18 -16.84
N LYS A 145 18.55 -1.03 -17.57
CA LYS A 145 18.47 -1.09 -19.04
C LYS A 145 17.19 -1.81 -19.46
N GLU A 146 16.57 -1.39 -20.56
CA GLU A 146 15.44 -2.08 -21.22
C GLU A 146 15.86 -3.42 -21.88
N GLY A 147 14.98 -4.43 -21.93
CA GLY A 147 15.24 -5.73 -22.57
C GLY A 147 14.78 -6.94 -21.74
N LYS A 148 15.31 -8.14 -22.00
CA LYS A 148 15.10 -9.28 -21.08
C LYS A 148 15.95 -9.06 -19.84
N HIS A 149 15.32 -8.85 -18.68
CA HIS A 149 16.04 -8.54 -17.45
C HIS A 149 16.44 -9.81 -16.70
N THR A 150 17.19 -10.67 -17.38
CA THR A 150 17.83 -11.83 -16.76
C THR A 150 19.28 -11.53 -16.45
N ASP A 151 19.71 -11.77 -15.22
CA ASP A 151 21.12 -11.72 -14.84
C ASP A 151 21.68 -13.15 -14.85
N GLU A 152 22.59 -13.45 -15.79
CA GLU A 152 23.11 -14.81 -16.01
C GLU A 152 22.00 -15.88 -16.17
N GLY A 153 20.86 -15.51 -16.77
CA GLY A 153 19.70 -16.38 -16.94
C GLY A 153 18.76 -16.46 -15.72
N LYS A 154 19.03 -15.71 -14.64
CA LYS A 154 18.15 -15.62 -13.46
C LYS A 154 17.19 -14.45 -13.56
N GLN A 155 15.95 -14.67 -13.16
CA GLN A 155 14.94 -13.62 -13.08
C GLN A 155 15.32 -12.56 -12.04
N ARG A 156 15.16 -11.29 -12.42
CA ARG A 156 15.35 -10.15 -11.53
C ARG A 156 14.04 -9.68 -10.92
N TRP A 157 14.14 -8.96 -9.81
CA TRP A 157 13.02 -8.49 -9.00
C TRP A 157 13.19 -7.02 -8.66
N VAL A 158 12.08 -6.31 -8.52
CA VAL A 158 12.03 -4.99 -7.88
C VAL A 158 11.51 -5.20 -6.47
N THR A 159 12.29 -4.78 -5.48
CA THR A 159 11.90 -4.84 -4.06
C THR A 159 11.46 -3.45 -3.61
N PHE A 160 10.29 -3.39 -3.00
CA PHE A 160 9.78 -2.21 -2.32
C PHE A 160 9.99 -2.39 -0.83
N LYS A 161 10.60 -1.40 -0.21
CA LYS A 161 10.79 -1.35 1.23
C LYS A 161 10.02 -0.16 1.77
N ALA A 162 9.09 -0.42 2.67
CA ALA A 162 8.36 0.64 3.34
C ALA A 162 9.21 1.26 4.46
N ALA A 163 8.85 2.49 4.82
CA ALA A 163 9.56 3.24 5.85
C ALA A 163 9.18 2.79 7.26
N ASP A 164 8.09 2.05 7.42
CA ASP A 164 7.66 1.53 8.71
C ASP A 164 8.60 0.45 9.28
N GLU A 165 8.51 0.25 10.59
CA GLU A 165 9.37 -0.69 11.33
C GLU A 165 8.50 -1.64 12.17
N PRO A 166 7.88 -2.66 11.53
CA PRO A 166 7.12 -3.66 12.26
C PRO A 166 8.01 -4.54 13.16
N SER A 167 7.42 -5.13 14.19
CA SER A 167 8.14 -5.98 15.14
C SER A 167 8.70 -7.26 14.52
N GLU A 168 8.14 -7.71 13.40
CA GLU A 168 8.53 -8.96 12.72
C GLU A 168 9.64 -8.77 11.66
N GLY A 169 10.14 -7.54 11.47
CA GLY A 169 11.22 -7.24 10.53
C GLY A 169 10.90 -6.05 9.64
N LYS A 170 11.58 -5.95 8.49
CA LYS A 170 11.32 -4.88 7.52
C LYS A 170 10.08 -5.22 6.70
N CYS A 171 9.19 -4.26 6.48
CA CYS A 171 8.08 -4.42 5.55
C CYS A 171 8.61 -4.30 4.11
N GLU A 172 8.88 -5.45 3.50
CA GLU A 172 9.43 -5.56 2.14
C GLU A 172 8.58 -6.51 1.30
N ILE A 173 8.26 -6.09 0.08
CA ILE A 173 7.61 -6.92 -0.93
C ILE A 173 8.37 -6.81 -2.25
N CYS A 174 8.18 -7.77 -3.16
CA CYS A 174 8.80 -7.68 -4.47
C CYS A 174 7.88 -8.19 -5.58
N ILE A 175 8.13 -7.70 -6.78
CA ILE A 175 7.50 -8.17 -8.02
C ILE A 175 8.59 -8.43 -9.08
N PRO A 176 8.31 -9.28 -10.09
CA PRO A 176 9.25 -9.51 -11.19
C PRO A 176 9.63 -8.19 -11.88
N LEU A 177 10.91 -8.00 -12.19
CA LEU A 177 11.38 -6.78 -12.86
C LEU A 177 10.75 -6.60 -14.25
N ASP A 178 10.60 -7.70 -15.00
CA ASP A 178 9.91 -7.68 -16.31
C ASP A 178 8.45 -7.22 -16.17
N TYR A 179 7.77 -7.60 -15.08
CA TYR A 179 6.40 -7.16 -14.80
C TYR A 179 6.35 -5.65 -14.48
N ALA A 180 7.28 -5.17 -13.63
CA ALA A 180 7.39 -3.77 -13.24
C ALA A 180 7.76 -2.83 -14.40
N LEU A 181 8.44 -3.34 -15.43
CA LEU A 181 8.89 -2.54 -16.58
C LEU A 181 7.92 -2.60 -17.78
N ASP A 182 6.87 -3.39 -17.70
CA ASP A 182 5.81 -3.40 -18.71
C ASP A 182 4.78 -2.31 -18.39
N PRO A 183 4.62 -1.28 -19.25
CA PRO A 183 3.69 -0.18 -19.00
C PRO A 183 2.21 -0.60 -19.01
N ALA A 184 1.88 -1.83 -19.43
CA ALA A 184 0.52 -2.35 -19.39
C ALA A 184 0.12 -2.94 -18.01
N ASN A 185 1.08 -3.05 -17.09
CA ASN A 185 0.87 -3.66 -15.76
C ASN A 185 0.70 -2.64 -14.62
N ASP A 186 0.74 -1.34 -14.94
CA ASP A 186 0.42 -0.26 -14.00
C ASP A 186 -1.09 0.03 -13.97
#